data_AF-A0A661L9B8-F1
#
_entry.id   AF-A0A661L9B8-F1
#
_cell.length_a   1.000
_cell.length_b   1.000
_cell.length_c   1.000
_cell.angle_alpha   90.00
_cell.angle_beta   90.00
_cell.angle_gamma   90.00
#
_symmetry.space_group_name_H-M   'P 1'
#
loop_
_entity.id
_entity.type
_entity.pdbx_description
1 polymer ?
#
loop_
_entity_poly.entity_id
_entity_poly.type
_entity_poly.pdbx_seq_one_letter_code
_entity_poly.pdbx_strand_id
1 'polypeptide(L)'
;MAIHIDYDLCTGCKRCVKICPYNGVDVKDGKAVINDRCTSCGACIDTCPENAISSDIKEKQIPDFSDFRGIWVFAEQVDGIMGRVTRELLGLGQSLARELDQELSAVLLGNNVDHLIEELREYGAQNIYLAQHKLLSSYQTNPFAKVISELIIENKPNIFLIGATAIGRDLAPRISMRLNLGLTADCTELTIDPDDSSLLQTRPAFGGNVMATIKTPYSRPQMATVRPGVMEAKKTASVSECMVKNMDVTLLEFQKGYVYILNHAL
;
A
#
# COMPACT_ATOMS: atom_id res chain seq x y z
N MET A 1 -19.62 -14.31 9.73
CA MET A 1 -18.72 -14.86 10.76
C MET A 1 -19.58 -15.69 11.68
N ALA A 2 -19.29 -16.98 11.80
CA ALA A 2 -20.02 -17.86 12.70
C ALA A 2 -19.00 -18.50 13.65
N ILE A 3 -19.33 -18.46 14.93
CA ILE A 3 -18.68 -19.29 15.92
C ILE A 3 -19.43 -20.63 15.87
N HIS A 4 -18.69 -21.72 15.74
CA HIS A 4 -19.24 -23.07 15.71
C HIS A 4 -19.02 -23.74 17.05
N ILE A 5 -20.00 -24.50 17.48
CA ILE A 5 -19.91 -25.28 18.71
C ILE A 5 -20.03 -26.74 18.33
N ASP A 6 -18.97 -27.48 18.62
CA ASP A 6 -18.98 -28.93 18.55
C ASP A 6 -19.77 -29.46 19.75
N TYR A 7 -20.96 -29.99 19.46
CA TYR A 7 -21.85 -30.51 20.48
C TYR A 7 -21.32 -31.80 21.11
N ASP A 8 -20.44 -32.55 20.48
CA ASP A 8 -19.90 -33.80 21.05
C ASP A 8 -18.84 -33.48 22.10
N LEU A 9 -18.00 -32.47 21.85
CA LEU A 9 -16.95 -32.03 22.77
C LEU A 9 -17.45 -31.10 23.89
N CYS A 10 -18.60 -30.44 23.70
CA CYS A 10 -19.09 -29.47 24.66
C CYS A 10 -19.60 -30.14 25.96
N THR A 11 -18.95 -29.88 27.09
CA THR A 11 -19.34 -30.41 28.41
C THR A 11 -20.33 -29.52 29.18
N GLY A 12 -20.73 -28.37 28.63
CA GLY A 12 -21.68 -27.47 29.30
C GLY A 12 -21.12 -26.74 30.52
N CYS A 13 -19.80 -26.58 30.63
CA CYS A 13 -19.10 -26.00 31.78
C CYS A 13 -19.39 -24.50 32.07
N LYS A 14 -20.17 -23.82 31.22
CA LYS A 14 -20.62 -22.41 31.33
C LYS A 14 -19.51 -21.35 31.35
N ARG A 15 -18.24 -21.70 31.12
CA ARG A 15 -17.14 -20.71 31.08
C ARG A 15 -17.31 -19.69 29.94
N CYS A 16 -17.78 -20.15 28.79
CA CYS A 16 -18.07 -19.32 27.61
C CYS A 16 -19.16 -18.25 27.88
N VAL A 17 -20.13 -18.53 28.76
CA VAL A 17 -21.17 -17.56 29.16
C VAL A 17 -20.55 -16.46 30.03
N LYS A 18 -19.69 -16.84 30.98
CA LYS A 18 -19.06 -15.90 31.93
C LYS A 18 -18.11 -14.91 31.25
N ILE A 19 -17.40 -15.33 30.21
CA ILE A 19 -16.41 -14.49 29.54
C ILE A 19 -17.05 -13.57 28.48
N CYS A 20 -18.28 -13.83 28.06
CA CYS A 20 -18.90 -13.06 26.97
C CYS A 20 -19.40 -11.69 27.49
N PRO A 21 -18.80 -10.56 27.08
CA PRO A 21 -19.22 -9.25 27.54
C PRO A 21 -20.58 -8.81 26.95
N TYR A 22 -21.05 -9.52 25.92
CA TYR A 22 -22.28 -9.21 25.19
C TYR A 22 -23.44 -10.15 25.52
N ASN A 23 -23.24 -11.12 26.43
CA ASN A 23 -24.20 -12.20 26.70
C ASN A 23 -24.67 -12.92 25.41
N GLY A 24 -23.71 -13.16 24.51
CA GLY A 24 -23.90 -13.78 23.20
C GLY A 24 -23.97 -15.32 23.20
N VAL A 25 -23.73 -15.93 24.36
CA VAL A 25 -23.66 -17.39 24.53
C VAL A 25 -24.58 -17.79 25.67
N ASP A 26 -25.48 -18.72 25.40
CA ASP A 26 -26.36 -19.35 26.37
C ASP A 26 -26.01 -20.83 26.51
N VAL A 27 -26.54 -21.50 27.55
CA VAL A 27 -26.46 -22.96 27.68
C VAL A 27 -27.87 -23.53 27.74
N LYS A 28 -28.22 -24.34 26.74
CA LYS A 28 -29.50 -25.07 26.65
C LYS A 28 -29.18 -26.56 26.59
N ASP A 29 -29.93 -27.37 27.34
CA ASP A 29 -29.79 -28.84 27.36
C ASP A 29 -28.35 -29.31 27.65
N GLY A 30 -27.63 -28.58 28.52
CA GLY A 30 -26.25 -28.90 28.87
C GLY A 30 -25.22 -28.59 27.79
N LYS A 31 -25.61 -27.94 26.69
CA LYS A 31 -24.72 -27.53 25.60
C LYS A 31 -24.74 -26.02 25.40
N ALA A 32 -23.60 -25.46 25.00
CA ALA A 32 -23.52 -24.05 24.66
C ALA A 32 -24.24 -23.78 23.33
N VAL A 33 -25.01 -22.71 23.27
CA VAL A 33 -25.78 -22.27 22.10
C VAL A 33 -25.54 -20.77 21.91
N ILE A 34 -25.29 -20.35 20.67
CA ILE A 34 -25.03 -18.95 20.33
C ILE A 34 -26.33 -18.25 19.99
N ASN A 35 -26.49 -17.03 20.47
CA ASN A 35 -27.66 -16.20 20.20
C ASN A 35 -27.29 -14.99 19.30
N ASP A 36 -28.30 -14.20 18.95
CA ASP A 36 -28.18 -13.06 18.02
C ASP A 36 -27.35 -11.89 18.57
N ARG A 37 -26.96 -11.92 19.86
CA ARG A 37 -26.10 -10.90 20.49
C ARG A 37 -24.62 -11.20 20.31
N CYS A 38 -24.27 -12.34 19.72
CA CYS A 38 -22.88 -12.71 19.47
C CYS A 38 -22.24 -11.77 18.45
N THR A 39 -21.20 -11.06 18.88
CA THR A 39 -20.39 -10.17 18.02
C THR A 39 -19.23 -10.90 17.33
N SER A 40 -19.15 -12.23 17.47
CA SER A 40 -18.04 -13.05 16.96
C SER A 40 -16.64 -12.59 17.43
N CYS A 41 -16.55 -12.05 18.65
CA CYS A 41 -15.31 -11.52 19.20
C CYS A 41 -14.24 -12.57 19.58
N GLY A 42 -14.56 -13.86 19.57
CA GLY A 42 -13.61 -14.95 19.81
C GLY A 42 -13.31 -15.27 21.28
N ALA A 43 -13.72 -14.45 22.25
CA ALA A 43 -13.41 -14.65 23.68
C ALA A 43 -13.79 -16.03 24.26
N CYS A 44 -14.82 -16.68 23.70
CA CYS A 44 -15.26 -18.00 24.11
C CYS A 44 -14.38 -19.15 23.60
N ILE A 45 -13.60 -18.94 22.54
CA ILE A 45 -12.70 -19.94 21.93
C ILE A 45 -11.56 -20.23 22.90
N ASP A 46 -10.81 -19.19 23.29
CA ASP A 46 -9.63 -19.31 24.16
C ASP A 46 -9.94 -19.84 25.57
N THR A 47 -11.20 -19.68 26.01
CA THR A 47 -11.63 -20.07 27.36
C THR A 47 -12.19 -21.50 27.43
N CYS A 48 -12.47 -22.13 26.28
CA CYS A 48 -13.07 -23.46 26.24
C CYS A 48 -12.03 -24.54 26.60
N PRO A 49 -12.16 -25.26 27.72
CA PRO A 49 -11.16 -26.27 28.11
C PRO A 49 -11.14 -27.50 27.20
N GLU A 50 -12.28 -27.80 26.55
CA GLU A 50 -12.44 -28.95 25.66
C GLU A 50 -12.21 -28.59 24.19
N ASN A 51 -11.85 -27.34 23.89
CA ASN A 51 -11.76 -26.79 22.53
C ASN A 51 -13.02 -27.02 21.67
N ALA A 52 -14.18 -27.13 22.32
CA ALA A 52 -15.47 -27.38 21.67
C ALA A 52 -16.04 -26.17 20.92
N ILE A 53 -15.39 -25.01 21.01
CA ILE A 53 -15.83 -23.78 20.34
C ILE A 53 -14.76 -23.40 19.34
N SER A 54 -15.12 -23.38 18.06
CA SER A 54 -14.25 -22.99 16.97
C SER A 54 -14.84 -21.80 16.24
N SER A 55 -14.04 -21.15 15.41
CA SER A 55 -14.54 -20.17 14.45
C SER A 55 -13.98 -20.48 13.08
N ASP A 56 -14.71 -20.07 12.05
CA ASP A 56 -14.21 -20.13 10.67
C ASP A 56 -13.15 -19.05 10.40
N ILE A 57 -12.64 -18.36 11.44
CA ILE A 57 -11.58 -17.37 11.31
C ILE A 57 -10.30 -18.12 10.98
N LYS A 58 -10.06 -18.31 9.70
CA LYS A 58 -8.72 -18.64 9.21
C LYS A 58 -7.89 -17.38 9.37
N GLU A 59 -6.86 -17.42 10.22
CA GLU A 59 -5.83 -16.39 10.20
C GLU A 59 -5.34 -16.24 8.76
N LYS A 60 -5.48 -15.02 8.23
CA LYS A 60 -5.07 -14.76 6.86
C LYS A 60 -3.56 -14.92 6.82
N GLN A 61 -3.10 -15.98 6.19
CA GLN A 61 -1.66 -16.19 6.00
C GLN A 61 -1.11 -15.02 5.18
N ILE A 62 0.00 -14.45 5.66
CA ILE A 62 0.70 -13.42 4.92
C ILE A 62 1.22 -14.06 3.63
N PRO A 63 0.85 -13.55 2.44
CA PRO A 63 1.37 -14.08 1.19
C PRO A 63 2.90 -13.96 1.13
N ASP A 64 3.56 -14.88 0.45
CA ASP A 64 5.00 -14.74 0.19
C ASP A 64 5.23 -13.62 -0.84
N PHE A 65 6.10 -12.68 -0.51
CA PHE A 65 6.42 -11.50 -1.31
C PHE A 65 7.88 -11.48 -1.79
N SER A 66 8.55 -12.63 -1.81
CA SER A 66 9.97 -12.74 -2.21
C SER A 66 10.28 -12.21 -3.62
N ASP A 67 9.28 -12.18 -4.51
CA ASP A 67 9.38 -11.66 -5.88
C ASP A 67 9.40 -10.13 -5.96
N PHE A 68 8.97 -9.42 -4.91
CA PHE A 68 8.80 -7.98 -4.95
C PHE A 68 10.09 -7.27 -4.51
N ARG A 69 10.71 -6.54 -5.43
CA ARG A 69 11.98 -5.85 -5.17
C ARG A 69 11.96 -4.43 -5.71
N GLY A 70 12.63 -3.54 -4.97
CA GLY A 70 12.84 -2.17 -5.37
C GLY A 70 11.87 -1.19 -4.73
N ILE A 71 12.40 0.03 -4.55
CA ILE A 71 11.68 1.17 -3.98
C ILE A 71 11.40 2.12 -5.11
N TRP A 72 10.12 2.40 -5.35
CA TRP A 72 9.69 3.27 -6.42
C TRP A 72 9.26 4.61 -5.86
N VAL A 73 9.63 5.69 -6.54
CA VAL A 73 9.21 7.05 -6.23
C VAL A 73 8.50 7.62 -7.45
N PHE A 74 7.31 8.17 -7.27
CA PHE A 74 6.63 8.94 -8.30
C PHE A 74 7.28 10.32 -8.43
N ALA A 75 7.89 10.57 -9.58
CA ALA A 75 8.48 11.87 -9.90
C ALA A 75 7.41 12.81 -10.43
N GLU A 76 6.82 13.58 -9.52
CA GLU A 76 5.86 14.62 -9.89
C GLU A 76 6.56 15.73 -10.67
N GLN A 77 5.99 16.05 -11.83
CA GLN A 77 6.38 17.18 -12.67
C GLN A 77 5.15 18.01 -13.01
N VAL A 78 5.32 19.33 -13.05
CA VAL A 78 4.31 20.29 -13.50
C VAL A 78 4.97 21.19 -14.53
N ASP A 79 4.41 21.25 -15.74
CA ASP A 79 4.94 22.03 -16.86
C ASP A 79 6.42 21.77 -17.17
N GLY A 80 6.88 20.52 -17.00
CA GLY A 80 8.27 20.14 -17.23
C GLY A 80 9.24 20.53 -16.12
N ILE A 81 8.73 20.98 -14.97
CA ILE A 81 9.52 21.31 -13.78
C ILE A 81 9.24 20.26 -12.70
N MET A 82 10.30 19.69 -12.13
CA MET A 82 10.19 18.72 -11.05
C MET A 82 9.72 19.37 -9.75
N GLY A 83 8.74 18.75 -9.10
CA GLY A 83 8.28 19.18 -7.78
C GLY A 83 9.36 19.02 -6.72
N ARG A 84 9.41 19.95 -5.75
CA ARG A 84 10.32 19.86 -4.60
C ARG A 84 10.13 18.55 -3.82
N VAL A 85 8.89 18.09 -3.68
CA VAL A 85 8.53 16.85 -2.99
C VAL A 85 9.22 15.62 -3.59
N THR A 86 9.43 15.59 -4.91
CA THR A 86 10.11 14.48 -5.59
C THR A 86 11.55 14.35 -5.11
N ARG A 87 12.26 15.48 -4.97
CA ARG A 87 13.66 15.50 -4.50
C ARG A 87 13.77 15.00 -3.05
N GLU A 88 12.81 15.40 -2.22
CA GLU A 88 12.72 14.98 -0.82
C GLU A 88 12.42 13.47 -0.71
N LEU A 89 11.50 12.96 -1.54
CA LEU A 89 11.16 11.55 -1.62
C LEU A 89 12.31 10.69 -2.13
N LEU A 90 13.12 11.17 -3.09
CA LEU A 90 14.30 10.45 -3.55
C LEU A 90 15.36 10.36 -2.46
N GLY A 91 15.55 11.43 -1.68
CA GLY A 91 16.44 11.41 -0.50
C GLY A 91 16.00 10.37 0.54
N LEU A 92 14.70 10.34 0.85
CA LEU A 92 14.13 9.33 1.74
C LEU A 92 14.23 7.91 1.15
N GLY A 93 13.88 7.76 -0.12
CA GLY A 93 13.94 6.50 -0.86
C GLY A 93 15.35 5.93 -0.86
N GLN A 94 16.38 6.77 -0.91
CA GLN A 94 17.77 6.33 -0.81
C GLN A 94 18.13 5.80 0.59
N SER A 95 17.66 6.45 1.66
CA SER A 95 17.84 5.94 3.02
C SER A 95 17.18 4.56 3.17
N LEU A 96 15.94 4.42 2.73
CA LEU A 96 15.20 3.16 2.76
C LEU A 96 15.86 2.09 1.88
N ALA A 97 16.40 2.47 0.71
CA ALA A 97 17.10 1.58 -0.21
C ALA A 97 18.36 0.99 0.41
N ARG A 98 19.11 1.78 1.19
CA ARG A 98 20.30 1.31 1.91
C ARG A 98 19.96 0.36 3.06
N GLU A 99 18.86 0.59 3.75
CA GLU A 99 18.40 -0.29 4.84
C GLU A 99 17.88 -1.64 4.32
N LEU A 100 17.19 -1.64 3.18
CA LEU A 100 16.64 -2.85 2.56
C LEU A 100 17.58 -3.55 1.57
N ASP A 101 18.72 -2.94 1.25
CA ASP A 101 19.62 -3.37 0.15
C ASP A 101 18.87 -3.58 -1.18
N GLN A 102 18.04 -2.60 -1.55
CA GLN A 102 17.19 -2.64 -2.75
C GLN A 102 17.43 -1.46 -3.68
N GLU A 103 17.09 -1.64 -4.96
CA GLU A 103 17.26 -0.61 -5.99
C GLU A 103 16.24 0.53 -5.84
N LEU A 104 16.69 1.78 -5.97
CA LEU A 104 15.82 2.96 -6.03
C LEU A 104 15.43 3.24 -7.48
N SER A 105 14.14 3.22 -7.76
CA SER A 105 13.58 3.55 -9.07
C SER A 105 12.70 4.80 -9.03
N ALA A 106 12.74 5.60 -10.09
CA ALA A 106 11.87 6.75 -10.26
C ALA A 106 10.91 6.52 -11.44
N VAL A 107 9.63 6.87 -11.28
CA VAL A 107 8.62 6.83 -12.33
C VAL A 107 8.31 8.25 -12.77
N LEU A 108 8.65 8.59 -14.01
CA LEU A 108 8.46 9.90 -14.61
C LEU A 108 7.48 9.82 -15.78
N LEU A 109 6.40 10.59 -15.69
CA LEU A 109 5.37 10.71 -16.71
C LEU A 109 5.28 12.14 -17.22
N GLY A 110 5.29 12.32 -18.54
CA GLY A 110 5.21 13.64 -19.13
C GLY A 110 5.24 13.65 -20.65
N ASN A 111 5.51 14.82 -21.22
CA ASN A 111 5.76 14.99 -22.64
C ASN A 111 7.01 15.86 -22.81
N ASN A 112 8.03 15.38 -23.53
CA ASN A 112 9.34 16.03 -23.68
C ASN A 112 10.00 16.34 -22.32
N VAL A 113 10.07 15.34 -21.44
CA VAL A 113 10.63 15.47 -20.07
C VAL A 113 12.02 14.84 -19.94
N ASP A 114 12.73 14.65 -21.05
CA ASP A 114 14.05 14.03 -21.09
C ASP A 114 15.09 14.79 -20.25
N HIS A 115 14.97 16.11 -20.14
CA HIS A 115 15.88 16.95 -19.34
C HIS A 115 15.79 16.68 -17.84
N LEU A 116 14.68 16.14 -17.34
CA LEU A 116 14.51 15.82 -15.91
C LEU A 116 15.25 14.53 -15.50
N ILE A 117 15.68 13.72 -16.47
CA ILE A 117 16.39 12.45 -16.21
C ILE A 117 17.73 12.73 -15.52
N GLU A 118 18.45 13.76 -15.95
CA GLU A 118 19.73 14.14 -15.34
C GLU A 118 19.55 14.55 -13.87
N GLU A 119 18.50 15.33 -13.59
CA GLU A 119 18.17 15.72 -12.23
C GLU A 119 17.82 14.51 -11.36
N LEU A 120 16.99 13.57 -11.84
CA LEU A 120 16.66 12.34 -11.11
C LEU A 120 17.90 11.49 -10.80
N ARG A 121 18.89 11.48 -11.70
CA ARG A 121 20.17 10.80 -11.49
C ARG A 121 21.01 11.43 -10.38
N GLU A 122 21.02 12.77 -10.29
CA GLU A 122 21.72 13.47 -9.18
C GLU A 122 21.13 13.13 -7.80
N TYR A 123 19.84 12.80 -7.74
CA TYR A 123 19.18 12.37 -6.50
C TYR A 123 19.27 10.86 -6.27
N GLY A 124 20.02 10.12 -7.10
CA GLY A 124 20.40 8.73 -6.84
C GLY A 124 19.43 7.66 -7.38
N ALA A 125 18.55 8.00 -8.32
CA ALA A 125 17.70 7.00 -8.98
C ALA A 125 18.53 6.07 -9.88
N GLN A 126 18.51 4.76 -9.59
CA GLN A 126 19.20 3.72 -10.37
C GLN A 126 18.40 3.33 -11.62
N ASN A 127 17.08 3.17 -11.49
CA ASN A 127 16.20 2.88 -12.61
C ASN A 127 15.23 4.04 -12.83
N ILE A 128 15.09 4.51 -14.07
CA ILE A 128 14.11 5.55 -14.41
C ILE A 128 13.12 4.97 -15.42
N TYR A 129 11.86 4.85 -15.00
CA TYR A 129 10.75 4.47 -15.85
C TYR A 129 10.17 5.73 -16.47
N LEU A 130 10.41 5.90 -17.77
CA LEU A 130 9.98 7.07 -18.53
C LEU A 130 8.83 6.69 -19.45
N ALA A 131 7.69 7.36 -19.29
CA ALA A 131 6.56 7.22 -20.20
C ALA A 131 6.21 8.59 -20.79
N GLN A 132 6.40 8.72 -22.11
CA GLN A 132 6.17 9.95 -22.84
C GLN A 132 4.97 9.83 -23.77
N HIS A 133 4.01 10.75 -23.63
CA HIS A 133 2.88 10.81 -24.54
C HIS A 133 2.24 12.22 -24.50
N LYS A 134 1.69 12.69 -25.63
CA LYS A 134 1.05 14.02 -25.74
C LYS A 134 -0.06 14.25 -24.70
N LEU A 135 -0.80 13.19 -24.34
CA LEU A 135 -1.86 13.22 -23.33
C LEU A 135 -1.34 13.37 -21.89
N LEU A 136 -0.06 13.13 -21.66
CA LEU A 136 0.59 13.26 -20.35
C LEU A 136 1.23 14.65 -20.15
N SER A 137 0.98 15.59 -21.07
CA SER A 137 1.46 16.97 -20.96
C SER A 137 0.87 17.68 -19.73
N SER A 138 -0.45 17.61 -19.56
CA SER A 138 -1.15 18.04 -18.36
C SER A 138 -1.50 16.83 -17.49
N TYR A 139 -1.49 17.01 -16.16
CA TYR A 139 -1.96 15.96 -15.26
C TYR A 139 -3.41 15.57 -15.58
N GLN A 140 -3.61 14.29 -15.88
CA GLN A 140 -4.90 13.68 -16.03
C GLN A 140 -4.93 12.39 -15.25
N THR A 141 -5.92 12.26 -14.39
CA THR A 141 -5.94 11.21 -13.39
C THR A 141 -5.98 9.80 -13.97
N ASN A 142 -6.84 9.55 -14.96
CA ASN A 142 -7.02 8.20 -15.52
C ASN A 142 -5.81 7.72 -16.35
N PRO A 143 -5.24 8.52 -17.28
CA PRO A 143 -4.03 8.12 -17.99
C PRO A 143 -2.86 7.82 -17.05
N PHE A 144 -2.61 8.67 -16.07
CA PHE A 144 -1.52 8.48 -15.11
C PHE A 144 -1.73 7.21 -14.28
N ALA A 145 -2.94 7.02 -13.75
CA ALA A 145 -3.26 5.82 -12.96
C ALA A 145 -3.14 4.53 -13.79
N LYS A 146 -3.55 4.54 -15.07
CA LYS A 146 -3.45 3.38 -15.96
C LYS A 146 -1.99 2.97 -16.17
N VAL A 147 -1.16 3.92 -16.61
CA VAL A 147 0.27 3.69 -16.90
C VAL A 147 1.01 3.18 -15.67
N ILE A 148 0.80 3.82 -14.52
CA ILE A 148 1.47 3.41 -13.27
C ILE A 148 1.00 2.03 -12.82
N SER A 149 -0.28 1.72 -12.97
CA SER A 149 -0.81 0.41 -12.59
C SER A 149 -0.22 -0.72 -13.45
N GLU A 150 -0.10 -0.51 -14.76
CA GLU A 150 0.54 -1.45 -15.69
C GLU A 150 2.02 -1.65 -15.33
N LEU A 151 2.75 -0.54 -15.09
CA LEU A 151 4.15 -0.57 -14.64
C LEU A 151 4.35 -1.39 -13.35
N ILE A 152 3.47 -1.20 -12.37
CA ILE A 152 3.54 -1.91 -11.08
C ILE A 152 3.27 -3.40 -11.27
N ILE A 153 2.33 -3.78 -12.13
CA ILE A 153 2.01 -5.20 -12.41
C ILE A 153 3.19 -5.90 -13.06
N GLU A 154 3.87 -5.25 -14.01
CA GLU A 154 4.99 -5.83 -14.75
C GLU A 154 6.26 -5.98 -13.90
N ASN A 155 6.61 -4.95 -13.13
CA ASN A 155 7.90 -4.88 -12.44
C ASN A 155 7.83 -5.22 -10.95
N LYS A 156 6.63 -5.35 -10.37
CA LYS A 156 6.38 -5.79 -8.98
C LYS A 156 7.29 -5.12 -7.93
N PRO A 157 7.22 -3.79 -7.73
CA PRO A 157 8.00 -3.11 -6.70
C PRO A 157 7.58 -3.50 -5.28
N ASN A 158 8.51 -3.39 -4.32
CA ASN A 158 8.23 -3.66 -2.90
C ASN A 158 7.55 -2.45 -2.23
N ILE A 159 8.05 -1.25 -2.50
CA ILE A 159 7.55 0.02 -1.93
C ILE A 159 7.27 1.00 -3.07
N PHE A 160 6.17 1.76 -2.95
CA PHE A 160 5.88 2.86 -3.87
C PHE A 160 5.49 4.13 -3.12
N LEU A 161 6.30 5.18 -3.26
CA LEU A 161 6.18 6.45 -2.57
C LEU A 161 5.68 7.55 -3.51
N ILE A 162 4.73 8.34 -3.03
CA ILE A 162 4.10 9.43 -3.78
C ILE A 162 4.13 10.70 -2.91
N GLY A 163 4.24 11.88 -3.53
CA GLY A 163 4.15 13.14 -2.79
C GLY A 163 2.70 13.42 -2.37
N ALA A 164 2.46 13.88 -1.14
CA ALA A 164 1.11 14.26 -0.69
C ALA A 164 0.70 15.67 -1.19
N THR A 165 0.84 15.89 -2.50
CA THR A 165 0.40 17.08 -3.22
C THR A 165 -1.05 16.94 -3.68
N ALA A 166 -1.60 17.95 -4.34
CA ALA A 166 -2.92 17.83 -4.96
C ALA A 166 -2.97 16.68 -5.99
N ILE A 167 -1.89 16.50 -6.76
CA ILE A 167 -1.75 15.41 -7.75
C ILE A 167 -1.65 14.07 -7.03
N GLY A 168 -0.71 13.92 -6.09
CA GLY A 168 -0.49 12.64 -5.44
C GLY A 168 -1.65 12.18 -4.55
N ARG A 169 -2.37 13.10 -3.90
CA ARG A 169 -3.58 12.79 -3.12
C ARG A 169 -4.76 12.33 -3.99
N ASP A 170 -4.80 12.69 -5.26
CA ASP A 170 -5.79 12.18 -6.24
C ASP A 170 -5.33 10.87 -6.89
N LEU A 171 -4.04 10.77 -7.22
CA LEU A 171 -3.46 9.63 -7.94
C LEU A 171 -3.30 8.37 -7.06
N ALA A 172 -2.74 8.53 -5.85
CA ALA A 172 -2.44 7.43 -4.94
C ALA A 172 -3.67 6.54 -4.61
N PRO A 173 -4.82 7.09 -4.18
CA PRO A 173 -5.98 6.25 -3.84
C PRO A 173 -6.57 5.50 -5.04
N ARG A 174 -6.36 6.02 -6.26
CA ARG A 174 -6.87 5.38 -7.48
C ARG A 174 -6.03 4.18 -7.89
N ILE A 175 -4.71 4.31 -7.76
CA ILE A 175 -3.78 3.20 -7.99
C ILE A 175 -4.02 2.13 -6.92
N SER A 176 -4.13 2.52 -5.65
CA SER A 176 -4.32 1.57 -4.56
C SER A 176 -5.62 0.78 -4.72
N MET A 177 -6.72 1.43 -5.11
CA MET A 177 -7.99 0.72 -5.35
C MET A 177 -7.96 -0.16 -6.60
N ARG A 178 -7.30 0.28 -7.68
CA ARG A 178 -7.19 -0.49 -8.92
C ARG A 178 -6.40 -1.79 -8.74
N LEU A 179 -5.40 -1.77 -7.85
CA LEU A 179 -4.53 -2.90 -7.55
C LEU A 179 -4.88 -3.62 -6.22
N ASN A 180 -5.93 -3.19 -5.53
CA ASN A 180 -6.36 -3.70 -4.22
C ASN A 180 -5.23 -3.69 -3.16
N LEU A 181 -4.56 -2.54 -3.03
CA LEU A 181 -3.41 -2.31 -2.15
C LEU A 181 -3.78 -1.43 -0.95
N GLY A 182 -3.04 -1.60 0.14
CA GLY A 182 -3.03 -0.65 1.25
C GLY A 182 -2.29 0.65 0.89
N LEU A 183 -2.84 1.78 1.31
CA LEU A 183 -2.27 3.11 1.14
C LEU A 183 -2.31 3.87 2.46
N THR A 184 -1.17 4.36 2.92
CA THR A 184 -1.12 5.30 4.06
C THR A 184 -0.93 6.72 3.57
N ALA A 185 -1.89 7.59 3.92
CA ALA A 185 -1.88 8.99 3.51
C ALA A 185 -1.15 9.90 4.52
N ASP A 186 -0.54 10.97 4.03
CA ASP A 186 0.13 12.04 4.79
C ASP A 186 1.14 11.55 5.85
N CYS A 187 2.03 10.64 5.45
CA CYS A 187 3.11 10.16 6.33
C CYS A 187 4.10 11.29 6.64
N THR A 188 4.51 11.34 7.90
CA THR A 188 5.57 12.24 8.39
C THR A 188 6.89 11.52 8.54
N GLU A 189 6.87 10.23 8.83
CA GLU A 189 8.06 9.43 9.01
C GLU A 189 7.84 8.04 8.42
N LEU A 190 8.86 7.54 7.72
CA LEU A 190 8.91 6.20 7.14
C LEU A 190 10.19 5.52 7.60
N THR A 191 10.06 4.38 8.25
CA THR A 191 11.19 3.55 8.71
C THR A 191 10.96 2.10 8.30
N ILE A 192 12.02 1.31 8.29
CA ILE A 192 11.94 -0.13 8.05
C ILE A 192 11.95 -0.86 9.38
N ASP A 193 11.04 -1.83 9.52
CA ASP A 193 11.05 -2.75 10.64
C ASP A 193 12.23 -3.74 10.48
N PRO A 194 13.17 -3.81 11.43
CA PRO A 194 14.34 -4.70 11.34
C PRO A 194 13.99 -6.19 11.36
N ASP A 195 12.83 -6.57 11.92
CA ASP A 195 12.43 -7.98 12.04
C ASP A 195 11.71 -8.46 10.77
N ASP A 196 10.71 -7.69 10.32
CA ASP A 196 9.80 -8.07 9.23
C ASP A 196 10.14 -7.43 7.87
N SER A 197 11.17 -6.58 7.79
CA SER A 197 11.55 -5.79 6.60
C SER A 197 10.37 -5.01 5.98
N SER A 198 9.37 -4.69 6.80
CA SER A 198 8.13 -4.03 6.39
C SER A 198 8.22 -2.53 6.62
N LEU A 199 7.48 -1.76 5.83
CA LEU A 199 7.50 -0.30 5.91
C LEU A 199 6.58 0.18 7.03
N LEU A 200 7.19 0.75 8.06
CA LEU A 200 6.52 1.44 9.15
C LEU A 200 6.14 2.85 8.72
N GLN A 201 4.84 3.09 8.61
CA GLN A 201 4.28 4.33 8.07
C GLN A 201 3.70 5.15 9.21
N THR A 202 4.47 6.11 9.72
CA THR A 202 4.04 6.96 10.83
C THR A 202 3.34 8.20 10.31
N ARG A 203 2.10 8.40 10.77
CA ARG A 203 1.31 9.59 10.45
C ARG A 203 0.57 10.13 11.67
N PRO A 204 0.30 11.44 11.72
CA PRO A 204 -0.64 12.03 12.66
C PRO A 204 -2.08 11.63 12.33
N ALA A 205 -2.80 11.09 13.31
CA ALA A 205 -4.23 10.85 13.30
C ALA A 205 -4.93 11.80 14.29
N PHE A 206 -6.27 11.90 14.19
CA PHE A 206 -7.11 12.70 15.10
C PHE A 206 -6.64 14.16 15.25
N GLY A 207 -6.47 14.86 14.12
CA GLY A 207 -6.09 16.27 14.09
C GLY A 207 -4.65 16.56 14.53
N GLY A 208 -3.79 15.55 14.62
CA GLY A 208 -2.40 15.70 15.03
C GLY A 208 -2.09 15.28 16.46
N ASN A 209 -3.11 14.88 17.24
CA ASN A 209 -2.93 14.54 18.66
C ASN A 209 -2.37 13.13 18.90
N VAL A 210 -2.57 12.22 17.94
CA VAL A 210 -2.15 10.83 18.07
C VAL A 210 -1.24 10.50 16.91
N MET A 211 -0.03 10.02 17.20
CA MET A 211 0.87 9.48 16.19
C MET A 211 0.57 7.99 16.06
N ALA A 212 0.22 7.54 14.85
CA ALA A 212 -0.07 6.14 14.56
C ALA A 212 0.94 5.64 13.53
N THR A 213 1.55 4.50 13.83
CA THR A 213 2.42 3.77 12.91
C THR A 213 1.62 2.62 12.31
N ILE A 214 1.42 2.68 11.00
CA ILE A 214 0.66 1.69 10.24
C ILE A 214 1.63 0.76 9.50
N LYS A 215 1.36 -0.54 9.54
CA LYS A 215 2.02 -1.54 8.70
C LYS A 215 1.03 -2.20 7.76
N THR A 216 1.49 -2.53 6.56
CA THR A 216 0.67 -3.22 5.55
C THR A 216 1.25 -4.60 5.24
N PRO A 217 0.90 -5.63 6.03
CA PRO A 217 1.54 -6.95 5.90
C PRO A 217 0.97 -7.77 4.74
N TYR A 218 -0.25 -7.49 4.27
CA TYR A 218 -0.97 -8.38 3.32
C TYR A 218 -0.96 -7.94 1.86
N SER A 219 -0.37 -6.80 1.51
CA SER A 219 -0.36 -6.30 0.14
C SER A 219 0.99 -5.70 -0.26
N ARG A 220 1.35 -5.84 -1.54
CA ARG A 220 2.53 -5.25 -2.16
C ARG A 220 2.17 -4.67 -3.55
N PRO A 221 2.75 -3.52 -3.96
CA PRO A 221 3.68 -2.67 -3.20
C PRO A 221 3.05 -2.03 -1.96
N GLN A 222 3.88 -1.72 -0.96
CA GLN A 222 3.50 -0.88 0.17
C GLN A 222 3.45 0.57 -0.30
N MET A 223 2.27 1.18 -0.30
CA MET A 223 2.08 2.54 -0.81
C MET A 223 1.97 3.55 0.34
N ALA A 224 2.71 4.64 0.23
CA ALA A 224 2.61 5.76 1.15
C ALA A 224 2.69 7.10 0.42
N THR A 225 1.88 8.08 0.85
CA THR A 225 2.08 9.47 0.45
C THR A 225 2.82 10.23 1.53
N VAL A 226 3.87 10.97 1.18
CA VAL A 226 4.68 11.73 2.16
C VAL A 226 4.37 13.21 2.07
N ARG A 227 4.21 13.86 3.23
CA ARG A 227 3.94 15.29 3.29
C ARG A 227 5.13 16.11 2.76
N PRO A 228 4.91 17.08 1.85
CA PRO A 228 5.98 17.94 1.37
C PRO A 228 6.64 18.74 2.52
N GLY A 229 7.95 18.88 2.47
CA GLY A 229 8.75 19.66 3.41
C GLY A 229 9.13 18.95 4.71
N VAL A 230 8.74 17.68 4.88
CA VAL A 230 9.11 16.90 6.07
C VAL A 230 10.48 16.24 5.93
N MET A 231 10.88 15.91 4.70
CA MET A 231 12.12 15.20 4.43
C MET A 231 13.17 16.12 3.81
N GLU A 232 14.44 15.83 4.08
CA GLU A 232 15.56 16.55 3.49
C GLU A 232 15.97 15.92 2.15
N ALA A 233 16.05 16.74 1.11
CA ALA A 233 16.60 16.32 -0.16
C ALA A 233 18.12 16.15 -0.04
N LYS A 234 18.58 14.89 0.01
CA LYS A 234 20.01 14.56 -0.04
C LYS A 234 20.42 14.30 -1.48
N LYS A 235 21.31 15.13 -2.01
CA LYS A 235 22.00 14.85 -3.27
C LYS A 235 23.05 13.77 -3.03
N THR A 236 23.14 12.81 -3.94
CA THR A 236 24.22 11.82 -3.94
C THR A 236 25.11 12.05 -5.15
N ALA A 237 26.42 11.88 -4.97
CA ALA A 237 27.34 11.90 -6.09
C ALA A 237 26.99 10.77 -7.07
N SER A 238 26.55 11.17 -8.26
CA SER A 238 26.32 10.40 -9.49
C SER A 238 26.39 8.88 -9.36
N VAL A 239 25.24 8.22 -9.44
CA VAL A 239 25.18 6.77 -9.69
C VAL A 239 25.60 6.51 -11.14
N SER A 240 26.62 5.68 -11.33
CA SER A 240 27.33 5.46 -12.61
C SER A 240 26.55 4.65 -13.64
N GLU A 241 25.51 3.92 -13.24
CA GLU A 241 24.70 3.10 -14.12
C GLU A 241 23.22 3.38 -13.83
N CYS A 242 22.60 4.15 -14.72
CA CYS A 242 21.17 4.43 -14.65
C CYS A 242 20.47 3.79 -15.84
N MET A 243 19.64 2.76 -15.59
CA MET A 243 18.83 2.15 -16.63
C MET A 243 17.57 2.98 -16.85
N VAL A 244 17.48 3.61 -18.02
CA VAL A 244 16.27 4.30 -18.47
C VAL A 244 15.44 3.32 -19.27
N LYS A 245 14.29 2.93 -18.72
CA LYS A 245 13.29 2.12 -19.43
C LYS A 245 12.28 3.08 -20.05
N ASN A 246 12.45 3.34 -21.34
CA ASN A 246 11.45 4.05 -22.15
C ASN A 246 10.29 3.10 -22.44
N MET A 247 9.08 3.54 -22.12
CA MET A 247 7.87 2.78 -22.36
C MET A 247 7.00 3.48 -23.41
N ASP A 248 6.77 2.78 -24.52
CA ASP A 248 5.85 3.22 -25.56
C ASP A 248 4.41 3.01 -25.09
N VAL A 249 3.84 4.05 -24.47
CA VAL A 249 2.46 3.98 -23.97
C VAL A 249 1.48 4.19 -25.12
N THR A 250 0.78 3.13 -25.51
CA THR A 250 -0.29 3.22 -26.50
C THR A 250 -1.61 3.63 -25.84
N LEU A 251 -1.83 4.94 -25.65
CA LEU A 251 -3.06 5.50 -25.04
C LEU A 251 -4.21 5.68 -26.06
N LEU A 252 -4.49 4.67 -26.90
CA LEU A 252 -5.55 4.72 -27.92
C LEU A 252 -6.97 4.87 -27.32
N GLU A 253 -7.16 4.43 -26.08
CA GLU A 253 -8.47 4.44 -25.40
C GLU A 253 -8.97 5.84 -24.98
N PHE A 254 -8.07 6.84 -24.86
CA PHE A 254 -8.45 8.17 -24.35
C PHE A 254 -8.77 9.19 -25.44
N GLN A 255 -8.47 8.92 -26.71
CA GLN A 255 -8.76 9.83 -27.82
C GLN A 255 -10.26 9.97 -28.15
N LYS A 256 -11.11 9.05 -27.68
CA LYS A 256 -12.52 8.99 -28.10
C LYS A 256 -13.57 9.33 -27.05
N GLY A 257 -13.20 9.79 -25.84
CA GLY A 257 -14.20 10.33 -24.89
C GLY A 257 -15.31 9.35 -24.48
N TYR A 258 -15.09 8.04 -24.58
CA TYR A 258 -16.06 7.03 -24.11
C TYR A 258 -15.57 6.40 -22.81
N VAL A 259 -16.34 6.63 -21.75
CA VAL A 259 -16.34 5.84 -20.53
C VAL A 259 -16.87 4.45 -20.91
N TYR A 260 -16.02 3.43 -20.89
CA TYR A 260 -16.50 2.05 -20.82
C TYR A 260 -16.59 1.65 -19.35
N ILE A 261 -17.84 1.58 -18.87
CA ILE A 261 -18.19 0.84 -17.66
C ILE A 261 -17.99 -0.64 -17.97
N LEU A 262 -17.28 -1.31 -17.05
CA LEU A 262 -17.13 -2.75 -16.83
C LEU A 262 -18.01 -3.67 -17.69
N ASN A 263 -17.36 -4.62 -18.37
CA ASN A 263 -17.91 -5.97 -18.43
C ASN A 263 -17.13 -6.86 -17.47
N HIS A 264 -17.76 -7.14 -16.33
CA HIS A 264 -17.66 -8.45 -15.71
C HIS A 264 -17.87 -9.52 -16.78
N ALA A 265 -16.94 -10.45 -16.89
CA ALA A 265 -17.21 -11.76 -17.46
C ALA A 265 -16.32 -12.78 -16.72
N LEU A 266 -16.98 -13.42 -15.74
CA LEU A 266 -16.83 -14.79 -15.23
C LEU A 266 -15.41 -15.37 -15.09
#